data_AF-A0AAV9AZZ9-F1
#
_entry.id   AF-A0AAV9AZZ9-F1
#
_cell.length_a   1.000
_cell.length_b   1.000
_cell.length_c   1.000
_cell.angle_alpha   90.00
_cell.angle_beta   90.00
_cell.angle_gamma   90.00
#
_symmetry.space_group_name_H-M   'P 1'
#
loop_
_entity.id
_entity.type
_entity.pdbx_description
1 polymer ?
#
loop_
_entity_poly.entity_id
_entity_poly.type
_entity_poly.pdbx_seq_one_letter_code
_entity_poly.pdbx_strand_id
1 'polypeptide(L)'
;MKKKTQSDAFMMGGNPKKRKLAPNPANSSADPAEPYPDHLGPTADACRAVRDDLMSLHGFPKEFLKYRRTNDRSQPSDATNEEEETVLDGLICTLLSQNTTDSNSRRAFASLKSVFPTWKDVLAAEAKEVEDAIRCGGLAATKALRIRGLLRGILERKGEMCLEYLRRLPVHEVKAELSQFKGIGPKTVACVLMFQLRRDDFPVDTHVFRIAKSIGWIPSGADREKAYHHLNKRIPDDLKFDLNCLLVTHGKLCQSCAAKGRDRKTRAPHESCPLTRYCCHSE
;
A
#
# COMPACT_ATOMS: atom_id res chain seq x y z
N MET A 1 -44.42 -18.35 53.15
CA MET A 1 -44.67 -16.90 53.29
C MET A 1 -44.95 -16.31 51.91
N LYS A 2 -46.00 -15.49 51.81
CA LYS A 2 -46.70 -15.09 50.59
C LYS A 2 -45.84 -14.21 49.66
N LYS A 3 -45.79 -14.53 48.36
CA LYS A 3 -45.33 -13.62 47.29
C LYS A 3 -46.48 -12.68 46.93
N LYS A 4 -46.25 -11.37 47.04
CA LYS A 4 -47.14 -10.30 46.57
C LYS A 4 -46.68 -9.84 45.18
N THR A 5 -47.64 -9.74 44.28
CA THR A 5 -47.63 -9.10 42.95
C THR A 5 -47.70 -7.57 43.02
N GLN A 6 -47.14 -6.90 42.00
CA GLN A 6 -47.51 -5.63 41.33
C GLN A 6 -46.22 -4.92 40.89
N SER A 7 -45.92 -4.81 39.59
CA SER A 7 -46.40 -3.78 38.64
C SER A 7 -46.25 -2.36 39.17
N ASP A 8 -45.35 -1.58 38.56
CA ASP A 8 -45.69 -0.23 38.10
C ASP A 8 -44.66 0.29 37.10
N ALA A 9 -45.18 0.87 36.03
CA ALA A 9 -44.48 1.61 35.01
C ALA A 9 -44.24 3.04 35.49
N PHE A 10 -43.05 3.59 35.22
CA PHE A 10 -42.87 5.03 35.15
C PHE A 10 -41.90 5.37 34.01
N MET A 11 -42.44 6.01 32.97
CA MET A 11 -41.67 6.70 31.96
C MET A 11 -41.09 8.00 32.54
N MET A 12 -39.87 8.36 32.15
CA MET A 12 -39.58 9.60 31.41
C MET A 12 -38.07 9.89 31.34
N GLY A 13 -37.62 10.28 30.14
CA GLY A 13 -36.67 11.38 30.00
C GLY A 13 -35.19 11.02 29.91
N GLY A 14 -34.72 10.68 28.70
CA GLY A 14 -33.29 10.59 28.39
C GLY A 14 -33.00 10.89 26.92
N ASN A 15 -33.15 12.15 26.53
CA ASN A 15 -32.80 12.65 25.20
C ASN A 15 -31.29 12.41 24.94
N PRO A 16 -30.87 11.63 23.93
CA PRO A 16 -29.44 11.45 23.66
C PRO A 16 -28.89 12.77 23.14
N LYS A 17 -28.05 13.41 23.96
CA LYS A 17 -27.30 14.62 23.60
C LYS A 17 -26.54 14.36 22.31
N LYS A 18 -27.01 14.97 21.21
CA LYS A 18 -26.24 15.15 19.97
C LYS A 18 -24.88 15.75 20.37
N ARG A 19 -23.83 14.94 20.35
CA ARG A 19 -22.46 15.44 20.41
C ARG A 19 -22.27 16.29 19.16
N LYS A 20 -22.27 17.61 19.32
CA LYS A 20 -21.81 18.55 18.31
C LYS A 20 -20.38 18.15 17.96
N LEU A 21 -20.16 17.65 16.74
CA LEU A 21 -18.83 17.61 16.17
C LEU A 21 -18.31 19.05 16.19
N ALA A 22 -17.18 19.26 16.86
CA ALA A 22 -16.45 20.50 16.77
C ALA A 22 -16.07 20.72 15.30
N PRO A 23 -16.17 21.94 14.77
CA PRO A 23 -15.72 22.22 13.40
C PRO A 23 -14.22 21.93 13.32
N ASN A 24 -13.87 21.02 12.42
CA ASN A 24 -12.49 20.68 12.10
C ASN A 24 -11.85 21.93 11.47
N PRO A 25 -10.78 22.50 12.05
CA PRO A 25 -10.14 23.66 11.45
C PRO A 25 -9.61 23.26 10.07
N ALA A 26 -10.01 24.04 9.06
CA ALA A 26 -9.55 23.94 7.67
C ALA A 26 -8.05 23.64 7.61
N ASN A 27 -7.66 22.53 7.00
CA ASN A 27 -7.38 22.44 5.57
C ASN A 27 -6.36 23.49 5.12
N SER A 28 -5.09 23.27 5.46
CA SER A 28 -3.97 23.77 4.66
C SER A 28 -3.50 22.62 3.76
N SER A 29 -4.06 22.59 2.56
CA SER A 29 -3.63 21.77 1.43
C SER A 29 -2.29 22.26 0.87
N ALA A 30 -1.27 22.35 1.72
CA ALA A 30 0.08 22.59 1.27
C ALA A 30 0.70 21.23 0.96
N ASP A 31 1.13 21.03 -0.29
CA ASP A 31 2.11 19.98 -0.56
C ASP A 31 3.25 20.15 0.44
N PRO A 32 3.65 19.09 1.16
CA PRO A 32 4.74 19.19 2.12
C PRO A 32 5.95 19.79 1.40
N ALA A 33 6.57 20.79 2.04
CA ALA A 33 7.70 21.51 1.47
C ALA A 33 8.77 20.51 0.99
N GLU A 34 9.44 20.82 -0.14
CA GLU A 34 10.49 19.97 -0.71
C GLU A 34 11.51 19.60 0.38
N PRO A 35 11.60 18.33 0.81
CA PRO A 35 12.45 17.97 1.94
C PRO A 35 13.95 18.05 1.61
N TYR A 36 14.31 18.07 0.33
CA TYR A 36 15.70 18.17 -0.14
C TYR A 36 15.83 19.28 -1.20
N PRO A 37 15.77 20.57 -0.81
CA PRO A 37 15.77 21.69 -1.76
C PRO A 37 17.05 21.76 -2.61
N ASP A 38 18.18 21.35 -2.04
CA ASP A 38 19.48 21.35 -2.73
C ASP A 38 19.69 20.10 -3.60
N HIS A 39 18.80 19.11 -3.52
CA HIS A 39 18.90 17.87 -4.30
C HIS A 39 18.01 17.96 -5.55
N LEU A 40 18.61 18.32 -6.68
CA LEU A 40 17.89 18.54 -7.94
C LEU A 40 17.61 17.24 -8.72
N GLY A 41 17.99 16.07 -8.22
CA GLY A 41 17.65 14.77 -8.83
C GLY A 41 16.29 14.24 -8.35
N PRO A 42 15.77 13.16 -8.97
CA PRO A 42 15.97 12.82 -10.37
C PRO A 42 15.36 13.87 -11.30
N THR A 43 15.89 13.99 -12.51
CA THR A 43 15.23 14.72 -13.62
C THR A 43 14.25 13.79 -14.35
N ALA A 44 13.33 14.36 -15.12
CA ALA A 44 12.40 13.58 -15.94
C ALA A 44 13.12 12.67 -16.95
N ASP A 45 14.22 13.15 -17.55
CA ASP A 45 15.04 12.36 -18.49
C ASP A 45 15.76 11.20 -17.79
N ALA A 46 16.29 11.44 -16.58
CA ALA A 46 16.88 10.37 -15.78
C ALA A 46 15.84 9.30 -15.41
N CYS A 47 14.61 9.72 -15.08
CA CYS A 47 13.51 8.79 -14.81
C CYS A 47 13.17 7.94 -16.03
N ARG A 48 13.07 8.55 -17.22
CA ARG A 48 12.81 7.84 -18.49
C ARG A 48 13.93 6.86 -18.82
N ALA A 49 15.17 7.29 -18.74
CA ALA A 49 16.32 6.45 -19.07
C ALA A 49 16.41 5.21 -18.15
N VAL A 50 16.21 5.39 -16.84
CA VAL A 50 16.18 4.27 -15.89
C VAL A 50 14.99 3.35 -16.15
N ARG A 51 13.79 3.89 -16.44
CA ARG A 51 12.63 3.08 -16.80
C ARG A 51 12.93 2.23 -18.03
N ASP A 52 13.47 2.81 -19.09
CA ASP A 52 13.69 2.14 -20.37
C ASP A 52 14.75 1.05 -20.28
N ASP A 53 15.82 1.28 -19.52
CA ASP A 53 16.82 0.24 -19.23
C ASP A 53 16.23 -0.93 -18.46
N LEU A 54 15.46 -0.65 -17.41
CA LEU A 54 14.86 -1.70 -16.61
C LEU A 54 13.79 -2.46 -17.39
N MET A 55 13.03 -1.75 -18.24
CA MET A 55 12.07 -2.34 -19.16
C MET A 55 12.78 -3.24 -20.19
N SER A 56 13.89 -2.80 -20.75
CA SER A 56 14.69 -3.59 -21.71
C SER A 56 15.28 -4.85 -21.05
N LEU A 57 15.64 -4.76 -19.77
CA LEU A 57 16.25 -5.89 -19.05
C LEU A 57 15.21 -6.93 -18.60
N HIS A 58 14.12 -6.48 -17.99
CA HIS A 58 13.15 -7.34 -17.30
C HIS A 58 11.88 -7.58 -18.09
N GLY A 59 11.60 -6.75 -19.10
CA GLY A 59 10.24 -6.52 -19.57
C GLY A 59 9.36 -5.86 -18.50
N PHE A 60 8.11 -5.58 -18.84
CA PHE A 60 7.16 -5.14 -17.83
C PHE A 60 6.75 -6.34 -16.95
N PRO A 61 6.80 -6.26 -15.60
CA PRO A 61 6.51 -7.41 -14.75
C PRO A 61 5.04 -7.81 -14.82
N LYS A 62 4.77 -9.05 -15.19
CA LYS A 62 3.42 -9.56 -15.51
C LYS A 62 2.45 -9.43 -14.33
N GLU A 63 2.95 -9.57 -13.10
CA GLU A 63 2.15 -9.47 -11.87
C GLU A 63 1.51 -8.09 -11.66
N PHE A 64 2.02 -7.04 -12.31
CA PHE A 64 1.47 -5.69 -12.21
C PHE A 64 0.55 -5.31 -13.37
N LEU A 65 0.40 -6.16 -14.39
CA LEU A 65 -0.39 -5.85 -15.59
C LEU A 65 -1.83 -5.47 -15.26
N LYS A 66 -2.45 -6.16 -14.29
CA LYS A 66 -3.84 -5.88 -13.86
C LYS A 66 -4.06 -4.47 -13.27
N TYR A 67 -2.99 -3.81 -12.81
CA TYR A 67 -3.07 -2.46 -12.27
C TYR A 67 -2.60 -1.39 -13.28
N ARG A 68 -1.95 -1.80 -14.37
CA ARG A 68 -1.41 -0.87 -15.37
C ARG A 68 -2.55 -0.22 -16.11
N ARG A 69 -2.59 1.12 -16.14
CA ARG A 69 -3.54 1.85 -16.99
C ARG A 69 -3.16 1.57 -18.45
N THR A 70 -4.00 0.88 -19.20
CA THR A 70 -3.88 0.84 -20.66
C THR A 70 -4.43 2.16 -21.19
N ASN A 71 -3.60 2.95 -21.89
CA ASN A 71 -4.08 4.16 -22.60
C ASN A 71 -4.93 3.82 -23.84
N ASP A 72 -5.13 2.52 -24.10
CA ASP A 72 -5.93 2.04 -25.20
C ASP A 72 -7.43 2.08 -24.82
N ARG A 73 -8.09 3.20 -25.15
CA ARG A 73 -9.55 3.34 -25.06
C ARG A 73 -10.30 2.46 -26.09
N SER A 74 -9.59 1.79 -27.00
CA SER A 74 -10.13 0.97 -28.09
C SER A 74 -10.07 -0.54 -27.84
N GLN A 75 -9.36 -1.00 -26.81
CA GLN A 75 -9.44 -2.39 -26.38
C GLN A 75 -10.60 -2.52 -25.38
N PRO A 76 -11.56 -3.42 -25.60
CA PRO A 76 -12.40 -3.89 -24.50
C PRO A 76 -11.43 -4.27 -23.38
N SER A 77 -11.70 -3.87 -22.14
CA SER A 77 -11.07 -4.50 -20.99
C SER A 77 -11.10 -6.00 -21.27
N ASP A 78 -9.96 -6.64 -21.47
CA ASP A 78 -9.92 -8.07 -21.72
C ASP A 78 -10.60 -8.67 -20.49
N ALA A 79 -11.86 -9.03 -20.69
CA ALA A 79 -12.81 -9.32 -19.65
C ALA A 79 -12.51 -10.74 -19.22
N THR A 80 -11.36 -10.93 -18.58
CA THR A 80 -11.27 -11.98 -17.59
C THR A 80 -12.40 -11.68 -16.61
N ASN A 81 -13.34 -12.62 -16.48
CA ASN A 81 -14.41 -12.60 -15.47
C ASN A 81 -13.82 -12.71 -14.05
N GLU A 82 -12.72 -12.02 -13.77
CA GLU A 82 -12.14 -11.86 -12.46
C GLU A 82 -12.87 -10.69 -11.80
N GLU A 83 -13.65 -11.00 -10.76
CA GLU A 83 -14.27 -9.98 -9.92
C GLU A 83 -13.22 -8.93 -9.54
N GLU A 84 -13.51 -7.66 -9.84
CA GLU A 84 -12.57 -6.57 -9.59
C GLU A 84 -12.23 -6.53 -8.09
N GLU A 85 -10.93 -6.65 -7.77
CA GLU A 85 -10.43 -6.61 -6.40
C GLU A 85 -10.88 -5.31 -5.72
N THR A 86 -11.63 -5.43 -4.62
CA THR A 86 -12.09 -4.24 -3.88
C THR A 86 -10.92 -3.47 -3.28
N VAL A 87 -11.12 -2.18 -3.00
CA VAL A 87 -10.11 -1.34 -2.33
C VAL A 87 -9.74 -1.92 -0.96
N LEU A 88 -10.72 -2.52 -0.26
CA LEU A 88 -10.48 -3.16 1.03
C LEU A 88 -9.66 -4.45 0.89
N ASP A 89 -9.95 -5.26 -0.13
CA ASP A 89 -9.20 -6.47 -0.45
C ASP A 89 -7.73 -6.12 -0.73
N GLY A 90 -7.48 -5.13 -1.58
CA GLY A 90 -6.12 -4.70 -1.91
C GLY A 90 -5.37 -4.07 -0.73
N LEU A 91 -6.07 -3.35 0.16
CA LEU A 91 -5.47 -2.85 1.39
C LEU A 91 -5.06 -4.00 2.34
N ILE A 92 -5.91 -5.01 2.52
CA ILE A 92 -5.58 -6.18 3.34
C ILE A 92 -4.46 -7.00 2.70
N CYS A 93 -4.46 -7.17 1.37
CA CYS A 93 -3.37 -7.80 0.65
C CYS A 93 -2.03 -7.05 0.87
N THR A 94 -2.06 -5.71 0.86
CA THR A 94 -0.88 -4.87 1.14
C THR A 94 -0.38 -5.03 2.59
N LEU A 95 -1.29 -5.22 3.57
CA LEU A 95 -0.90 -5.53 4.95
C LEU A 95 -0.26 -6.93 5.06
N LEU A 96 -0.82 -7.91 4.37
CA LEU A 96 -0.29 -9.28 4.34
C LEU A 96 1.08 -9.36 3.68
N SER A 97 1.39 -8.45 2.74
CA SER A 97 2.66 -8.41 2.02
C SER A 97 3.83 -7.86 2.85
N GLN A 98 3.56 -7.28 4.02
CA GLN A 98 4.61 -6.75 4.90
C GLN A 98 5.49 -7.88 5.44
N ASN A 99 6.81 -7.72 5.33
CA ASN A 99 7.81 -8.65 5.89
C ASN A 99 7.60 -10.12 5.47
N THR A 100 7.23 -10.35 4.20
CA THR A 100 7.09 -11.69 3.64
C THR A 100 7.42 -11.68 2.14
N THR A 101 7.32 -12.84 1.48
CA THR A 101 7.47 -12.95 0.03
C THR A 101 6.14 -12.74 -0.68
N ASP A 102 6.16 -12.32 -1.95
CA ASP A 102 4.90 -12.14 -2.71
C ASP A 102 4.12 -13.45 -2.85
N SER A 103 4.83 -14.58 -2.94
CA SER A 103 4.21 -15.92 -2.95
C SER A 103 3.47 -16.19 -1.64
N ASN A 104 4.12 -15.96 -0.49
CA ASN A 104 3.50 -16.16 0.82
C ASN A 104 2.34 -15.18 1.06
N SER A 105 2.47 -13.92 0.64
CA SER A 105 1.39 -12.93 0.76
C SER A 105 0.14 -13.34 -0.03
N ARG A 106 0.31 -13.77 -1.29
CA ARG A 106 -0.80 -14.24 -2.14
C ARG A 106 -1.45 -15.48 -1.56
N ARG A 107 -0.66 -16.46 -1.11
CA ARG A 107 -1.15 -17.66 -0.43
C ARG A 107 -1.90 -17.33 0.85
N ALA A 108 -1.42 -16.38 1.65
CA ALA A 108 -2.08 -15.96 2.88
C ALA A 108 -3.42 -15.29 2.60
N PHE A 109 -3.49 -14.42 1.59
CA PHE A 109 -4.74 -13.77 1.20
C PHE A 109 -5.76 -14.78 0.66
N ALA A 110 -5.34 -15.67 -0.24
CA ALA A 110 -6.20 -16.72 -0.78
C ALA A 110 -6.72 -17.66 0.31
N SER A 111 -5.85 -18.08 1.23
CA SER A 111 -6.22 -18.89 2.41
C SER A 111 -7.23 -18.15 3.30
N LEU A 112 -7.00 -16.86 3.59
CA LEU A 112 -7.93 -16.05 4.38
C LEU A 112 -9.32 -15.99 3.75
N LYS A 113 -9.41 -15.69 2.44
CA LYS A 113 -10.69 -15.61 1.72
C LYS A 113 -11.38 -16.96 1.54
N SER A 114 -10.61 -18.04 1.48
CA SER A 114 -11.17 -19.41 1.43
C SER A 114 -11.79 -19.82 2.76
N VAL A 115 -11.17 -19.46 3.90
CA VAL A 115 -11.69 -19.77 5.23
C VAL A 115 -12.80 -18.80 5.62
N PHE A 116 -12.68 -17.54 5.24
CA PHE A 116 -13.60 -16.44 5.55
C PHE A 116 -14.02 -15.73 4.26
N PRO A 117 -15.12 -16.17 3.61
CA PRO A 117 -15.58 -15.60 2.35
C PRO A 117 -15.83 -14.09 2.43
N THR A 118 -16.33 -13.59 3.58
CA THR A 118 -16.61 -12.18 3.79
C THR A 118 -15.75 -11.55 4.88
N TRP A 119 -15.56 -10.23 4.80
CA TRP A 119 -14.89 -9.46 5.86
C TRP A 119 -15.67 -9.47 7.19
N LYS A 120 -16.99 -9.72 7.15
CA LYS A 120 -17.81 -9.95 8.35
C LYS A 120 -17.39 -11.22 9.08
N ASP A 121 -17.10 -12.29 8.33
CA ASP A 121 -16.64 -13.55 8.90
C ASP A 121 -15.27 -13.37 9.57
N VAL A 122 -14.34 -12.66 8.91
CA VAL A 122 -13.02 -12.32 9.50
C VAL A 122 -13.15 -11.51 10.80
N LEU A 123 -14.11 -10.60 10.88
CA LEU A 123 -14.35 -9.77 12.06
C LEU A 123 -15.04 -10.56 13.19
N ALA A 124 -15.93 -11.50 12.85
CA ALA A 124 -16.64 -12.36 13.79
C ALA A 124 -15.80 -13.50 14.36
N ALA A 125 -14.83 -14.01 13.59
CA ALA A 125 -13.93 -15.09 13.99
C ALA A 125 -13.10 -14.75 15.23
N GLU A 126 -12.51 -15.76 15.87
CA GLU A 126 -11.51 -15.55 16.90
C GLU A 126 -10.18 -15.09 16.30
N ALA A 127 -9.41 -14.30 17.04
CA ALA A 127 -8.12 -13.78 16.54
C ALA A 127 -7.16 -14.92 16.13
N LYS A 128 -7.25 -16.06 16.83
CA LYS A 128 -6.43 -17.24 16.55
C LYS A 128 -6.79 -17.93 15.24
N GLU A 129 -8.06 -17.97 14.87
CA GLU A 129 -8.50 -18.59 13.61
C GLU A 129 -8.01 -17.77 12.41
N VAL A 130 -8.09 -16.43 12.51
CA VAL A 130 -7.54 -15.52 11.49
C VAL A 130 -6.02 -15.65 11.39
N GLU A 131 -5.31 -15.74 12.54
CA GLU A 131 -3.87 -16.00 12.57
C GLU A 131 -3.51 -17.30 11.85
N ASP A 132 -4.26 -18.36 12.12
CA ASP A 132 -4.01 -19.69 11.56
C ASP A 132 -4.23 -19.70 10.04
N ALA A 133 -5.27 -19.03 9.55
CA ALA A 133 -5.55 -18.87 8.13
C ALA A 133 -4.42 -18.14 7.37
N ILE A 134 -3.72 -17.20 8.02
CA ILE A 134 -2.65 -16.40 7.39
C ILE A 134 -1.24 -16.81 7.81
N ARG A 135 -1.09 -17.94 8.51
CA ARG A 135 0.17 -18.37 9.14
C ARG A 135 1.35 -18.41 8.15
N CYS A 136 1.11 -18.85 6.92
CA CYS A 136 2.12 -18.90 5.86
C CYS A 136 2.71 -17.54 5.48
N GLY A 137 1.99 -16.44 5.76
CA GLY A 137 2.40 -15.07 5.50
C GLY A 137 3.44 -14.53 6.48
N GLY A 138 3.73 -15.21 7.60
CA GLY A 138 4.66 -14.76 8.63
C GLY A 138 4.14 -13.55 9.44
N LEU A 139 4.61 -13.38 10.68
CA LEU A 139 4.10 -12.40 11.65
C LEU A 139 2.57 -12.46 11.81
N ALA A 140 2.01 -13.67 11.72
CA ALA A 140 0.58 -13.89 11.57
C ALA A 140 -0.23 -13.31 12.73
N ALA A 141 0.21 -13.49 13.98
CA ALA A 141 -0.48 -12.96 15.16
C ALA A 141 -0.64 -11.43 15.08
N THR A 142 0.45 -10.72 14.75
CA THR A 142 0.44 -9.26 14.59
C THR A 142 -0.43 -8.83 13.41
N LYS A 143 -0.36 -9.53 12.27
CA LYS A 143 -1.16 -9.21 11.08
C LYS A 143 -2.64 -9.45 11.32
N ALA A 144 -3.02 -10.55 11.98
CA ALA A 144 -4.41 -10.87 12.32
C ALA A 144 -5.03 -9.79 13.21
N LEU A 145 -4.33 -9.35 14.27
CA LEU A 145 -4.77 -8.25 15.13
C LEU A 145 -4.93 -6.94 14.34
N ARG A 146 -4.00 -6.63 13.43
CA ARG A 146 -4.07 -5.41 12.60
C ARG A 146 -5.25 -5.45 11.63
N ILE A 147 -5.47 -6.58 10.94
CA ILE A 147 -6.57 -6.75 9.97
C ILE A 147 -7.91 -6.61 10.70
N ARG A 148 -8.09 -7.31 11.83
CA ARG A 148 -9.32 -7.20 12.63
C ARG A 148 -9.54 -5.79 13.17
N GLY A 149 -8.48 -5.13 13.64
CA GLY A 149 -8.54 -3.74 14.09
C GLY A 149 -8.89 -2.75 12.97
N LEU A 150 -8.37 -2.96 11.76
CA LEU A 150 -8.73 -2.21 10.57
C LEU A 150 -10.22 -2.38 10.25
N LEU A 151 -10.69 -3.64 10.10
CA LEU A 151 -12.07 -3.95 9.78
C LEU A 151 -13.06 -3.35 10.79
N ARG A 152 -12.77 -3.51 12.08
CA ARG A 152 -13.55 -2.89 13.16
C ARG A 152 -13.58 -1.38 13.05
N GLY A 153 -12.41 -0.75 12.87
CA GLY A 153 -12.33 0.70 12.75
C GLY A 153 -13.06 1.26 11.52
N ILE A 154 -13.08 0.52 10.41
CA ILE A 154 -13.85 0.91 9.22
C ILE A 154 -15.34 0.83 9.54
N LEU A 155 -15.79 -0.29 10.09
CA LEU A 155 -17.20 -0.51 10.45
C LEU A 155 -17.71 0.55 11.43
N GLU A 156 -16.94 0.88 12.47
CA GLU A 156 -17.30 1.89 13.48
C GLU A 156 -17.40 3.30 12.88
N ARG A 157 -16.54 3.64 11.92
CA ARG A 157 -16.50 4.99 11.31
C ARG A 157 -17.47 5.18 10.16
N LYS A 158 -17.74 4.12 9.39
CA LYS A 158 -18.47 4.20 8.12
C LYS A 158 -19.79 3.42 8.12
N GLY A 159 -20.03 2.57 9.11
CA GLY A 159 -21.22 1.71 9.19
C GLY A 159 -21.16 0.48 8.29
N GLU A 160 -20.19 0.40 7.37
CA GLU A 160 -19.97 -0.73 6.47
C GLU A 160 -18.47 -0.97 6.24
N MET A 161 -18.07 -2.23 6.00
CA MET A 161 -16.69 -2.61 5.65
C MET A 161 -16.47 -2.46 4.14
N CYS A 162 -16.58 -1.23 3.65
CA CYS A 162 -16.41 -0.85 2.25
C CYS A 162 -15.48 0.37 2.18
N LEU A 163 -14.57 0.38 1.21
CA LEU A 163 -13.66 1.51 0.94
C LEU A 163 -13.78 2.06 -0.49
N GLU A 164 -14.80 1.65 -1.25
CA GLU A 164 -14.95 2.06 -2.66
C GLU A 164 -15.20 3.57 -2.82
N TYR A 165 -15.75 4.24 -1.80
CA TYR A 165 -15.93 5.69 -1.81
C TYR A 165 -14.59 6.44 -1.94
N LEU A 166 -13.45 5.84 -1.56
CA LEU A 166 -12.12 6.43 -1.72
C LEU A 166 -11.78 6.70 -3.18
N ARG A 167 -12.38 5.98 -4.14
CA ARG A 167 -12.17 6.22 -5.58
C ARG A 167 -12.59 7.63 -6.01
N ARG A 168 -13.56 8.22 -5.31
CA ARG A 168 -14.12 9.55 -5.59
C ARG A 168 -13.42 10.68 -4.85
N LEU A 169 -12.58 10.36 -3.87
CA LEU A 169 -11.89 11.37 -3.08
C LEU A 169 -10.61 11.86 -3.77
N PRO A 170 -10.21 13.13 -3.55
CA PRO A 170 -8.90 13.59 -3.96
C PRO A 170 -7.79 12.88 -3.16
N VAL A 171 -6.59 12.80 -3.74
CA VAL A 171 -5.46 12.04 -3.19
C VAL A 171 -5.13 12.41 -1.74
N HIS A 172 -5.16 13.70 -1.39
CA HIS A 172 -4.83 14.15 -0.04
C HIS A 172 -5.87 13.69 1.01
N GLU A 173 -7.15 13.63 0.65
CA GLU A 173 -8.20 13.09 1.53
C GLU A 173 -8.06 11.59 1.72
N VAL A 174 -7.76 10.84 0.65
CA VAL A 174 -7.44 9.40 0.76
C VAL A 174 -6.28 9.16 1.71
N LYS A 175 -5.22 9.98 1.61
CA LYS A 175 -4.06 9.91 2.52
C LYS A 175 -4.47 10.16 3.96
N ALA A 176 -5.22 11.23 4.21
CA ALA A 176 -5.69 11.59 5.55
C ALA A 176 -6.60 10.51 6.15
N GLU A 177 -7.44 9.89 5.33
CA GLU A 177 -8.39 8.87 5.77
C GLU A 177 -7.70 7.54 6.11
N LEU A 178 -6.89 7.01 5.19
CA LEU A 178 -6.21 5.73 5.42
C LEU A 178 -5.15 5.82 6.53
N SER A 179 -4.54 6.98 6.75
CA SER A 179 -3.53 7.16 7.80
C SER A 179 -4.10 7.15 9.23
N GLN A 180 -5.43 7.24 9.39
CA GLN A 180 -6.07 7.15 10.71
C GLN A 180 -6.06 5.72 11.28
N PHE A 181 -5.84 4.71 10.44
CA PHE A 181 -5.86 3.32 10.86
C PHE A 181 -4.49 2.87 11.35
N LYS A 182 -4.44 2.38 12.60
CA LYS A 182 -3.20 1.87 13.20
C LYS A 182 -2.56 0.78 12.35
N GLY A 183 -1.30 0.97 11.98
CA GLY A 183 -0.53 0.03 11.14
C GLY A 183 -0.61 0.32 9.64
N ILE A 184 -1.37 1.32 9.21
CA ILE A 184 -1.33 1.87 7.86
C ILE A 184 -0.42 3.11 7.87
N GLY A 185 0.81 2.93 7.37
CA GLY A 185 1.77 4.02 7.21
C GLY A 185 1.80 4.58 5.77
N PRO A 186 2.57 5.65 5.52
CA PRO A 186 2.61 6.34 4.23
C PRO A 186 2.86 5.41 3.02
N LYS A 187 3.75 4.42 3.16
CA LYS A 187 4.00 3.42 2.10
C LYS A 187 2.75 2.60 1.76
N THR A 188 2.01 2.14 2.77
CA THR A 188 0.79 1.34 2.56
C THR A 188 -0.27 2.16 1.84
N VAL A 189 -0.44 3.42 2.27
CA VAL A 189 -1.36 4.37 1.62
C VAL A 189 -0.96 4.60 0.17
N ALA A 190 0.32 4.86 -0.10
CA ALA A 190 0.83 5.04 -1.46
C ALA A 190 0.58 3.80 -2.34
N CYS A 191 0.73 2.58 -1.79
CA CYS A 191 0.41 1.36 -2.53
C CYS A 191 -1.08 1.28 -2.89
N VAL A 192 -1.98 1.61 -1.96
CA VAL A 192 -3.43 1.62 -2.23
C VAL A 192 -3.78 2.66 -3.30
N LEU A 193 -3.19 3.85 -3.20
CA LEU A 193 -3.34 4.90 -4.21
C LEU A 193 -2.89 4.43 -5.60
N MET A 194 -1.69 3.86 -5.69
CA MET A 194 -1.10 3.41 -6.95
C MET A 194 -1.84 2.21 -7.56
N PHE A 195 -2.05 1.13 -6.80
CA PHE A 195 -2.51 -0.14 -7.34
C PHE A 195 -4.04 -0.25 -7.37
N GLN A 196 -4.73 0.04 -6.26
CA GLN A 196 -6.19 -0.12 -6.17
C GLN A 196 -6.94 1.08 -6.75
N LEU A 197 -6.49 2.30 -6.44
CA LEU A 197 -7.16 3.52 -6.89
C LEU A 197 -6.62 4.04 -8.23
N ARG A 198 -5.56 3.41 -8.77
CA ARG A 198 -4.89 3.80 -10.01
C ARG A 198 -4.64 5.30 -10.04
N ARG A 199 -3.99 5.85 -9.01
CA ARG A 199 -3.58 7.27 -8.87
C ARG A 199 -2.06 7.39 -8.93
N ASP A 200 -1.58 8.55 -9.37
CA ASP A 200 -0.16 8.81 -9.60
C ASP A 200 0.55 9.15 -8.27
N ASP A 201 0.80 8.11 -7.50
CA ASP A 201 1.61 8.15 -6.27
C ASP A 201 2.90 7.32 -6.46
N PHE A 202 3.86 7.36 -5.52
CA PHE A 202 5.13 6.66 -5.69
C PHE A 202 5.60 5.98 -4.39
N PRO A 203 5.14 4.74 -4.11
CA PRO A 203 5.49 4.01 -2.90
C PRO A 203 7.00 3.76 -2.80
N VAL A 204 7.65 4.27 -1.75
CA VAL A 204 9.07 4.01 -1.49
C VAL A 204 9.22 2.87 -0.50
N ASP A 205 9.42 1.66 -1.03
CA ASP A 205 9.75 0.49 -0.23
C ASP A 205 11.27 0.36 0.02
N THR A 206 11.71 -0.76 0.60
CA THR A 206 13.14 -0.97 0.88
C THR A 206 13.99 -1.21 -0.37
N HIS A 207 13.39 -1.67 -1.47
CA HIS A 207 14.07 -1.86 -2.74
C HIS A 207 14.22 -0.53 -3.46
N VAL A 208 13.13 0.21 -3.64
CA VAL A 208 13.09 1.54 -4.25
C VAL A 208 14.01 2.50 -3.49
N PHE A 209 13.91 2.54 -2.15
CA PHE A 209 14.76 3.40 -1.33
C PHE A 209 16.26 3.13 -1.51
N ARG A 210 16.65 1.85 -1.52
CA ARG A 210 18.06 1.46 -1.67
C ARG A 210 18.59 1.77 -3.06
N ILE A 211 17.80 1.49 -4.11
CA ILE A 211 18.18 1.80 -5.48
C ILE A 211 18.28 3.32 -5.66
N ALA A 212 17.26 4.08 -5.26
CA ALA A 212 17.25 5.54 -5.35
C ALA A 212 18.47 6.17 -4.67
N LYS A 213 18.86 5.66 -3.49
CA LYS A 213 20.08 6.08 -2.81
C LYS A 213 21.35 5.72 -3.59
N SER A 214 21.42 4.52 -4.17
CA SER A 214 22.57 4.04 -4.92
C SER A 214 22.82 4.83 -6.22
N ILE A 215 21.76 5.27 -6.88
CA ILE A 215 21.83 6.04 -8.14
C ILE A 215 21.76 7.57 -7.91
N GLY A 216 21.90 8.02 -6.66
CA GLY A 216 21.94 9.44 -6.31
C GLY A 216 20.62 10.20 -6.48
N TRP A 217 19.48 9.53 -6.54
CA TRP A 217 18.16 10.19 -6.63
C TRP A 217 17.68 10.75 -5.29
N ILE A 218 18.28 10.31 -4.19
CA ILE A 218 18.07 10.88 -2.86
C ILE A 218 19.42 11.04 -2.14
N PRO A 219 19.53 11.96 -1.18
CA PRO A 219 20.75 12.12 -0.37
C PRO A 219 21.14 10.83 0.36
N SER A 220 22.45 10.66 0.61
CA SER A 220 22.96 9.50 1.35
C SER A 220 22.39 9.42 2.78
N GLY A 221 22.18 10.56 3.44
CA GLY A 221 21.54 10.66 4.76
C GLY A 221 20.01 10.70 4.74
N ALA A 222 19.36 10.39 3.61
CA ALA A 222 17.92 10.52 3.48
C ALA A 222 17.16 9.61 4.45
N ASP A 223 16.05 10.13 4.98
CA ASP A 223 15.04 9.36 5.69
C ASP A 223 14.01 8.83 4.68
N ARG A 224 13.36 7.69 4.99
CA ARG A 224 12.43 7.04 4.05
C ARG A 224 11.17 7.86 3.78
N GLU A 225 10.65 8.56 4.78
CA GLU A 225 9.45 9.39 4.63
C GLU A 225 9.77 10.63 3.78
N LYS A 226 10.90 11.29 4.05
CA LYS A 226 11.38 12.40 3.23
C LYS A 226 11.70 11.95 1.80
N ALA A 227 12.32 10.79 1.63
CA ALA A 227 12.57 10.21 0.31
C ALA A 227 11.28 9.95 -0.47
N TYR A 228 10.21 9.52 0.21
CA TYR A 228 8.89 9.40 -0.39
C TYR A 228 8.38 10.74 -0.94
N HIS A 229 8.35 11.78 -0.11
CA HIS A 229 7.88 13.10 -0.53
C HIS A 229 8.70 13.67 -1.69
N HIS A 230 10.02 13.55 -1.62
CA HIS A 230 10.92 13.97 -2.68
C HIS A 230 10.67 13.22 -4.00
N LEU A 231 10.76 11.89 -3.99
CA LEU A 231 10.62 11.08 -5.21
C LEU A 231 9.22 11.22 -5.81
N ASN A 232 8.17 11.24 -4.98
CA ASN A 232 6.80 11.41 -5.45
C ASN A 232 6.55 12.78 -6.12
N LYS A 233 7.33 13.81 -5.75
CA LYS A 233 7.26 15.14 -6.37
C LYS A 233 8.13 15.26 -7.63
N ARG A 234 9.31 14.64 -7.63
CA ARG A 234 10.28 14.76 -8.74
C ARG A 234 10.00 13.83 -9.92
N ILE A 235 9.44 12.65 -9.66
CA ILE A 235 9.13 11.67 -10.70
C ILE A 235 7.85 12.09 -11.44
N PRO A 236 7.88 12.27 -12.77
CA PRO A 236 6.68 12.56 -13.56
C PRO A 236 5.56 11.53 -13.37
N ASP A 237 4.32 12.00 -13.28
CA ASP A 237 3.15 11.17 -13.00
C ASP A 237 3.00 10.00 -13.98
N ASP A 238 3.24 10.24 -15.27
CA ASP A 238 3.18 9.24 -16.34
C ASP A 238 4.23 8.12 -16.21
N LEU A 239 5.29 8.34 -15.43
CA LEU A 239 6.35 7.37 -15.20
C LEU A 239 6.22 6.63 -13.87
N LYS A 240 5.50 7.19 -12.89
CA LYS A 240 5.46 6.68 -11.50
C LYS A 240 5.15 5.19 -11.42
N PHE A 241 4.09 4.75 -12.09
CA PHE A 241 3.62 3.37 -12.02
C PHE A 241 4.65 2.38 -12.58
N ASP A 242 5.04 2.56 -13.85
CA ASP A 242 5.97 1.66 -14.54
C ASP A 242 7.33 1.64 -13.83
N LEU A 243 7.85 2.81 -13.47
CA LEU A 243 9.14 2.95 -12.80
C LEU A 243 9.13 2.29 -11.41
N ASN A 244 8.05 2.44 -10.63
CA ASN A 244 7.94 1.79 -9.33
C ASN A 244 7.97 0.26 -9.46
N CYS A 245 7.15 -0.29 -10.36
CA CYS A 245 7.07 -1.72 -10.64
C CYS A 245 8.45 -2.28 -11.05
N LEU A 246 9.11 -1.60 -11.98
CA LEU A 246 10.43 -2.00 -12.48
C LEU A 246 11.52 -1.91 -11.41
N LEU A 247 11.53 -0.86 -10.57
CA LEU A 247 12.49 -0.72 -9.47
C LEU A 247 12.30 -1.81 -8.41
N VAL A 248 11.06 -2.13 -8.05
CA VAL A 248 10.75 -3.22 -7.12
C VAL A 248 11.22 -4.56 -7.69
N THR A 249 10.89 -4.87 -8.94
CA THR A 249 11.31 -6.10 -9.62
C THR A 249 12.83 -6.18 -9.71
N HIS A 250 13.48 -5.11 -10.16
CA HIS A 250 14.93 -5.05 -10.25
C HIS A 250 15.59 -5.26 -8.88
N GLY A 251 15.09 -4.60 -7.84
CA GLY A 251 15.64 -4.74 -6.49
C GLY A 251 15.44 -6.13 -5.87
N LYS A 252 14.53 -6.95 -6.39
CA LYS A 252 14.33 -8.36 -6.00
C LYS A 252 15.27 -9.29 -6.77
N LEU A 253 15.43 -9.07 -8.07
CA LEU A 253 16.17 -9.97 -8.97
C LEU A 253 17.67 -9.67 -9.03
N CYS A 254 18.06 -8.40 -9.04
CA CYS A 254 19.45 -7.99 -9.23
C CYS A 254 20.28 -8.24 -7.97
N GLN A 255 21.40 -8.95 -8.12
CA GLN A 255 22.27 -9.29 -6.99
C GLN A 255 22.96 -8.08 -6.35
N SER A 256 23.41 -7.10 -7.14
CA SER A 256 24.10 -5.90 -6.65
C SER A 256 23.15 -4.91 -5.98
N CYS A 257 21.93 -4.79 -6.50
CA CYS A 257 20.92 -3.88 -5.97
C CYS A 257 20.03 -4.51 -4.90
N ALA A 258 20.12 -5.81 -4.62
CA ALA A 258 19.35 -6.47 -3.57
C ALA A 258 19.99 -6.30 -2.17
N ALA A 259 19.20 -6.45 -1.12
CA ALA A 259 19.71 -6.40 0.26
C ALA A 259 20.76 -7.52 0.49
N LYS A 260 21.88 -7.17 1.13
CA LYS A 260 22.92 -8.12 1.56
C LYS A 260 22.29 -9.11 2.57
N GLY A 261 22.41 -10.41 2.33
CA GLY A 261 22.02 -11.45 3.29
C GLY A 261 20.83 -12.37 2.93
N ARG A 262 20.31 -12.36 1.70
CA ARG A 262 19.38 -13.41 1.23
C ARG A 262 20.02 -14.27 0.15
N ASP A 263 19.73 -15.57 0.23
CA ASP A 263 20.29 -16.66 -0.56
C ASP A 263 20.51 -16.27 -2.03
N ARG A 264 21.78 -16.24 -2.45
CA ARG A 264 22.23 -15.75 -3.76
C ARG A 264 21.77 -16.66 -4.92
N LYS A 265 21.27 -17.85 -4.61
CA LYS A 265 20.99 -18.97 -5.53
C LYS A 265 19.83 -18.76 -6.50
N THR A 266 18.86 -17.88 -6.21
CA THR A 266 17.67 -17.67 -7.07
C THR A 266 17.73 -16.39 -7.90
N ARG A 267 18.84 -15.65 -7.85
CA ARG A 267 18.96 -14.35 -8.51
C ARG A 267 19.71 -14.49 -9.82
N ALA A 268 19.06 -14.12 -10.92
CA ALA A 268 19.69 -14.06 -12.22
C ALA A 268 20.99 -13.24 -12.12
N PRO A 269 22.15 -13.83 -12.42
CA PRO A 269 23.36 -13.06 -12.64
C PRO A 269 23.17 -12.34 -13.97
N HIS A 270 22.56 -11.16 -13.96
CA HIS A 270 22.77 -10.28 -15.11
C HIS A 270 24.25 -9.94 -15.13
N GLU A 271 24.93 -10.23 -16.24
CA GLU A 271 26.37 -10.00 -16.43
C GLU A 271 26.78 -8.56 -16.11
N SER A 272 25.86 -7.60 -16.29
CA SER A 272 25.99 -6.23 -15.76
C SER A 272 24.63 -5.65 -15.37
N CYS A 273 24.53 -5.07 -14.17
CA CYS A 273 23.36 -4.29 -13.78
C CYS A 273 23.31 -2.97 -14.57
N PRO A 274 22.24 -2.63 -15.30
CA PRO A 274 22.19 -1.39 -16.09
C PRO A 274 22.22 -0.14 -15.20
N LEU A 275 21.89 -0.27 -13.91
CA LEU A 275 21.87 0.86 -13.00
C LEU A 275 23.27 1.35 -12.58
N THR A 276 24.34 0.57 -12.82
CA THR A 276 25.70 0.97 -12.45
C THR A 276 26.16 2.25 -13.14
N ARG A 277 25.68 2.52 -14.37
CA ARG A 277 26.01 3.75 -15.10
C ARG A 277 25.39 5.02 -14.49
N TYR A 278 24.39 4.86 -13.63
CA TYR A 278 23.78 5.96 -12.87
C TYR A 278 24.26 6.04 -11.43
N CYS A 279 25.04 5.06 -10.97
CA CYS A 279 25.60 5.12 -9.63
C CYS A 279 26.54 6.32 -9.53
N CYS A 280 26.21 7.24 -8.62
CA CYS A 280 27.17 8.25 -8.21
C CYS A 280 28.33 7.52 -7.55
N HIS A 281 29.46 7.44 -8.24
CA HIS A 281 30.70 7.01 -7.63
C HIS A 281 31.08 8.16 -6.70
N SER A 282 30.74 8.03 -5.42
CA SER A 282 31.30 8.89 -4.40
C SER A 282 32.81 8.67 -4.40
N GLU A 283 33.55 9.65 -4.92
CA GLU A 283 34.94 9.87 -4.50
C GLU A 283 34.98 10.20 -3.00
#